data_AF-A0A7V9RDL7-F1
#
_entry.id   AF-A0A7V9RDL7-F1
#
_cell.length_a   1.000
_cell.length_b   1.000
_cell.length_c   1.000
_cell.angle_alpha   90.00
_cell.angle_beta   90.00
_cell.angle_gamma   90.00
#
_symmetry.space_group_name_H-M   'P 1'
#
loop_
_entity.id
_entity.type
_entity.pdbx_description
1 polymer ?
#
loop_
_entity_poly.entity_id
_entity_poly.type
_entity_poly.pdbx_seq_one_letter_code
_entity_poly.pdbx_strand_id
1 'polypeptide(L)'
;MSEQRRAARLVVNSPAIVESIGQVPMSLHPNLAAVFRRVDADATTIGKRFPAVVRDLSTNGAFISGAPLPLLSRVAVKFEVKGLGTVDAVGWVLWQRTSDCELPGEGGGVATTLPKGFGVLFESIPLETRAAIAALVAKQ
;
A
#
# COMPACT_ATOMS: atom_id res chain seq x y z
N MET A 1 21.38 13.52 -4.80
CA MET A 1 20.59 12.90 -5.87
C MET A 1 19.13 13.03 -5.48
N SER A 2 18.31 13.70 -6.29
CA SER A 2 16.86 13.76 -6.05
C SER A 2 16.29 12.35 -6.20
N GLU A 3 15.72 11.79 -5.13
CA GLU A 3 14.93 10.56 -5.22
C GLU A 3 13.65 10.87 -6.02
N GLN A 4 13.76 10.78 -7.35
CA GLN A 4 12.59 10.82 -8.21
C GLN A 4 11.82 9.51 -8.03
N ARG A 5 10.59 9.63 -7.50
CA ARG A 5 9.67 8.51 -7.41
C ARG A 5 9.41 7.95 -8.81
N ARG A 6 9.48 6.62 -8.97
CA ARG A 6 9.27 5.93 -10.25
C ARG A 6 7.87 6.11 -10.86
N ALA A 7 6.86 6.48 -10.06
CA ALA A 7 5.50 6.69 -10.52
C ALA A 7 4.88 7.92 -9.85
N ALA A 8 4.19 8.73 -10.65
CA ALA A 8 3.35 9.82 -10.14
C ALA A 8 2.18 9.25 -9.32
N ARG A 9 1.70 10.02 -8.34
CA ARG A 9 0.67 9.58 -7.38
C ARG A 9 -0.52 10.52 -7.43
N LEU A 10 -1.70 9.91 -7.45
CA LEU A 10 -3.00 10.55 -7.31
C LEU A 10 -3.31 10.74 -5.84
N VAL A 11 -3.62 11.97 -5.42
CA VAL A 11 -4.22 12.21 -4.10
C VAL A 11 -5.67 11.74 -4.15
N VAL A 12 -6.03 10.86 -3.22
CA VAL A 12 -7.38 10.29 -3.11
C VAL A 12 -7.84 10.35 -1.66
N ASN A 13 -9.14 10.16 -1.42
CA ASN A 13 -9.68 10.04 -0.08
C ASN A 13 -10.77 8.98 -0.08
N SER A 14 -10.34 7.72 -0.15
CA SER A 14 -11.24 6.58 -0.39
C SER A 14 -11.29 5.67 0.83
N PRO A 15 -12.46 5.47 1.46
CA PRO A 15 -12.65 4.44 2.47
C PRO A 15 -12.24 3.07 1.92
N ALA A 16 -11.58 2.29 2.77
CA ALA A 16 -11.03 1.00 2.41
C ALA A 16 -11.26 -0.02 3.52
N ILE A 17 -11.30 -1.29 3.11
CA ILE A 17 -11.17 -2.42 4.03
C ILE A 17 -9.80 -3.05 3.75
N VAL A 18 -9.00 -3.19 4.81
CA VAL A 18 -7.70 -3.84 4.78
C VAL A 18 -7.79 -5.14 5.57
N GLU A 19 -7.21 -6.19 5.02
CA GLU A 19 -7.05 -7.48 5.68
C GLU A 19 -5.59 -7.95 5.58
N SER A 20 -4.99 -8.34 6.69
CA SER A 20 -3.67 -9.00 6.69
C SER A 20 -3.87 -10.48 6.40
N ILE A 21 -3.38 -10.96 5.26
CA ILE A 21 -3.73 -12.28 4.70
C ILE A 21 -2.59 -13.31 4.81
N GLY A 22 -1.40 -12.89 5.24
CA GLY A 22 -0.22 -13.75 5.31
C GLY A 22 0.30 -14.23 3.95
N GLN A 23 1.36 -15.04 3.97
CA GLN A 23 1.93 -15.68 2.78
C GLN A 23 1.29 -17.04 2.52
N VAL A 24 1.08 -17.35 1.25
CA VAL A 24 0.69 -18.70 0.83
C VAL A 24 1.86 -19.66 1.05
N PRO A 25 1.65 -20.80 1.73
CA PRO A 25 2.66 -21.84 1.87
C PRO A 25 3.13 -22.34 0.51
N MET A 26 4.43 -22.55 0.36
CA MET A 26 5.03 -23.04 -0.88
C MET A 26 5.67 -24.40 -0.65
N SER A 27 5.21 -25.41 -1.38
CA SER A 27 5.85 -26.72 -1.40
C SER A 27 6.95 -26.72 -2.46
N LEU A 28 8.20 -26.80 -2.03
CA LEU A 28 9.38 -26.80 -2.89
C LEU A 28 9.98 -28.21 -3.00
N HIS A 29 10.47 -28.56 -4.18
CA HIS A 29 11.31 -29.75 -4.33
C HIS A 29 12.56 -29.63 -3.44
N PRO A 30 13.06 -30.70 -2.79
CA PRO A 30 14.17 -30.63 -1.84
C PRO A 30 15.42 -29.90 -2.36
N ASN A 31 15.84 -30.17 -3.61
CA ASN A 31 16.99 -29.50 -4.21
C ASN A 31 16.81 -27.98 -4.31
N LEU A 32 15.59 -27.50 -4.59
CA LEU A 32 15.29 -26.08 -4.65
C LEU A 32 15.18 -25.50 -3.24
N ALA A 33 14.52 -26.20 -2.32
CA ALA A 33 14.42 -25.78 -0.91
C ALA A 33 15.80 -25.54 -0.26
N ALA A 34 16.82 -26.31 -0.66
CA ALA A 34 18.19 -26.16 -0.16
C ALA A 34 18.88 -24.85 -0.58
N VAL A 35 18.45 -24.23 -1.67
CA VAL A 35 19.07 -23.01 -2.23
C VAL A 35 18.13 -21.81 -2.28
N PHE A 36 16.85 -22.02 -2.02
CA PHE A 36 15.83 -20.99 -2.08
C PHE A 36 15.84 -20.11 -0.84
N ARG A 37 15.79 -18.79 -1.06
CA ARG A 37 15.61 -17.79 0.00
C ARG A 37 14.45 -16.89 -0.37
N ARG A 38 13.60 -16.60 0.61
CA ARG A 38 12.43 -15.74 0.45
C ARG A 38 12.34 -14.82 1.67
N VAL A 39 11.82 -13.63 1.44
CA VAL A 39 11.38 -12.75 2.53
C VAL A 39 10.10 -13.32 3.11
N ASP A 40 10.07 -13.55 4.42
CA ASP A 40 8.87 -13.99 5.12
C ASP A 40 7.94 -12.80 5.43
N ALA A 41 6.64 -13.04 5.37
CA ALA A 41 5.68 -12.05 5.82
C ALA A 41 5.67 -12.00 7.34
N ASP A 42 5.43 -10.81 7.87
CA ASP A 42 5.06 -10.70 9.27
C ASP A 42 3.73 -11.43 9.52
N ALA A 43 3.78 -12.40 10.44
CA ALA A 43 2.64 -13.27 10.76
C ALA A 43 1.80 -12.77 11.94
N THR A 44 2.23 -11.72 12.65
CA THR A 44 1.64 -11.28 13.93
C THR A 44 0.24 -10.70 13.79
N THR A 45 -0.15 -10.33 12.58
CA THR A 45 -1.42 -9.67 12.28
C THR A 45 -2.31 -10.44 11.32
N ILE A 46 -1.95 -11.66 10.91
CA ILE A 46 -2.74 -12.44 9.96
C ILE A 46 -4.18 -12.62 10.47
N GLY A 47 -5.15 -12.45 9.57
CA GLY A 47 -6.59 -12.50 9.85
C GLY A 47 -7.17 -11.20 10.41
N LYS A 48 -6.34 -10.20 10.77
CA LYS A 48 -6.85 -8.89 11.17
C LYS A 48 -7.43 -8.17 9.96
N ARG A 49 -8.70 -7.78 10.09
CA ARG A 49 -9.46 -7.01 9.10
C ARG A 49 -10.01 -5.74 9.74
N PHE A 50 -9.79 -4.59 9.10
CA PHE A 50 -10.15 -3.29 9.69
C PHE A 50 -10.45 -2.22 8.62
N PRO A 51 -11.27 -1.21 8.95
CA PRO A 51 -11.48 -0.06 8.10
C PRO A 51 -10.25 0.87 8.09
N ALA A 52 -9.95 1.44 6.94
CA ALA A 52 -8.87 2.40 6.73
C ALA A 52 -9.24 3.38 5.61
N VAL A 53 -8.32 4.26 5.22
CA VAL A 53 -8.54 5.22 4.13
C VAL A 53 -7.33 5.28 3.21
N VAL A 54 -7.52 5.03 1.91
CA VAL A 54 -6.50 5.29 0.89
C VAL A 54 -6.39 6.79 0.70
N ARG A 55 -5.18 7.34 0.88
CA ARG A 55 -4.89 8.78 0.80
C ARG A 55 -4.09 9.15 -0.44
N ASP A 56 -3.31 8.22 -0.95
CA ASP A 56 -2.68 8.35 -2.25
C ASP A 56 -2.65 7.01 -2.99
N LEU A 57 -2.58 7.08 -4.32
CA LEU A 57 -2.61 5.92 -5.19
C LEU A 57 -1.67 6.11 -6.38
N SER A 58 -0.96 5.07 -6.75
CA SER A 58 -0.16 4.99 -7.98
C SER A 58 -0.38 3.64 -8.62
N THR A 59 0.16 3.45 -9.83
CA THR A 59 0.16 2.14 -10.49
C THR A 59 0.86 1.07 -9.68
N ASN A 60 1.80 1.43 -8.79
CA ASN A 60 2.64 0.48 -8.07
C ASN A 60 2.17 0.25 -6.63
N GLY A 61 1.38 1.14 -6.06
CA GLY A 61 1.06 1.08 -4.64
C GLY A 61 0.28 2.28 -4.15
N ALA A 62 -0.04 2.25 -2.87
CA ALA A 62 -0.88 3.24 -2.20
C ALA A 62 -0.34 3.55 -0.79
N PHE A 63 -0.61 4.75 -0.30
CA PHE A 63 -0.53 5.04 1.13
C PHE A 63 -1.94 4.96 1.73
N ILE A 64 -2.02 4.23 2.85
CA ILE A 64 -3.26 3.97 3.56
C ILE A 64 -3.11 4.53 4.98
N SER A 65 -3.97 5.49 5.35
CA SER A 65 -4.07 5.97 6.73
C SER A 65 -4.98 5.05 7.55
N GLY A 66 -4.54 4.68 8.74
CA GLY A 66 -5.26 3.75 9.62
C GLY A 66 -4.35 3.19 10.72
N ALA A 67 -4.80 2.13 11.40
CA ALA A 67 -3.95 1.39 12.33
C ALA A 67 -2.71 0.85 11.58
N PRO A 68 -1.48 1.18 12.01
CA PRO A 68 -0.28 0.69 11.35
C PRO A 68 -0.19 -0.84 11.39
N LEU A 69 0.30 -1.43 10.30
CA LEU A 69 0.63 -2.85 10.22
C LEU A 69 2.15 -3.02 10.24
N PRO A 70 2.67 -4.13 10.82
CA PRO A 70 4.09 -4.43 10.78
C PRO A 70 4.64 -4.42 9.34
N LEU A 71 5.91 -4.04 9.21
CA LEU A 71 6.61 -4.15 7.93
C LEU A 71 6.59 -5.60 7.44
N LEU A 72 6.55 -5.77 6.12
CA LEU A 72 6.43 -7.06 5.45
C LEU A 72 5.11 -7.80 5.73
N SER A 73 4.10 -7.15 6.31
CA SER A 73 2.74 -7.69 6.30
C SER A 73 2.23 -7.78 4.85
N ARG A 74 1.65 -8.93 4.49
CA ARG A 74 0.95 -9.10 3.21
C ARG A 74 -0.53 -8.80 3.41
N VAL A 75 -1.07 -7.88 2.62
CA VAL A 75 -2.41 -7.33 2.81
C VAL A 75 -3.27 -7.45 1.56
N ALA A 76 -4.55 -7.77 1.74
CA ALA A 76 -5.60 -7.49 0.77
C ALA A 76 -6.22 -6.14 1.11
N VAL A 77 -6.47 -5.32 0.08
CA VAL A 77 -7.05 -3.98 0.22
C VAL A 77 -8.17 -3.85 -0.80
N LYS A 78 -9.36 -3.48 -0.31
CA LYS A 78 -10.54 -3.20 -1.13
C LYS A 78 -11.02 -1.78 -0.90
N PHE A 79 -11.21 -1.01 -1.96
CA PHE A 79 -11.65 0.40 -1.91
C PHE A 79 -12.30 0.82 -3.21
N GLU A 80 -12.90 2.02 -3.24
CA GLU A 80 -13.47 2.59 -4.47
C GLU A 80 -12.71 3.83 -4.92
N VAL A 81 -12.52 3.96 -6.23
CA VAL A 81 -11.93 5.16 -6.85
C VAL A 81 -12.97 5.78 -7.76
N LYS A 82 -13.26 7.07 -7.55
CA LYS A 82 -14.22 7.82 -8.37
C LYS A 82 -13.79 7.76 -9.84
N GLY A 83 -14.70 7.30 -10.71
CA GLY A 83 -14.47 7.16 -12.15
C GLY A 83 -13.77 5.86 -12.59
N LEU A 84 -13.37 5.01 -11.65
CA LEU A 84 -12.77 3.69 -11.93
C LEU A 84 -13.60 2.56 -11.34
N GLY A 85 -14.26 2.78 -10.21
CA GLY A 85 -15.06 1.78 -9.50
C GLY A 85 -14.27 1.10 -8.39
N THR A 86 -14.66 -0.14 -8.06
CA THR A 86 -14.02 -0.94 -7.02
C THR A 86 -12.63 -1.41 -7.44
N VAL A 87 -11.67 -1.26 -6.53
CA VAL A 87 -10.31 -1.76 -6.64
C VAL A 87 -10.10 -2.83 -5.58
N ASP A 88 -9.72 -4.03 -6.02
CA ASP A 88 -9.26 -5.13 -5.19
C ASP A 88 -7.76 -5.34 -5.48
N ALA A 89 -6.91 -5.19 -4.47
CA ALA A 89 -5.47 -5.33 -4.60
C ALA A 89 -4.87 -6.17 -3.47
N VAL A 90 -3.78 -6.85 -3.76
CA VAL A 90 -2.92 -7.51 -2.78
C VAL A 90 -1.55 -6.88 -2.82
N GLY A 91 -0.93 -6.65 -1.67
CA GLY A 91 0.37 -6.02 -1.60
C GLY A 91 1.12 -6.21 -0.29
N TRP A 92 2.29 -5.58 -0.25
CA TRP A 92 3.26 -5.66 0.83
C TRP A 92 3.36 -4.32 1.55
N VAL A 93 3.29 -4.36 2.88
CA VAL A 93 3.62 -3.18 3.71
C VAL A 93 5.13 -2.99 3.71
N LEU A 94 5.62 -1.93 3.09
CA LEU A 94 7.07 -1.68 2.97
C LEU A 94 7.58 -0.55 3.86
N TRP A 95 6.69 0.32 4.33
CA TRP A 95 7.01 1.37 5.28
C TRP A 95 5.76 1.77 6.05
N GLN A 96 5.93 2.39 7.21
CA GLN A 96 4.83 2.85 8.06
C GLN A 96 5.14 4.17 8.75
N ARG A 97 4.07 4.90 9.07
CA ARG A 97 4.04 6.01 10.04
C ARG A 97 3.29 5.50 11.26
N THR A 98 3.99 5.34 12.38
CA THR A 98 3.43 4.80 13.63
C THR A 98 2.54 5.79 14.36
N SER A 99 2.72 7.08 14.12
CA SER A 99 1.94 8.18 14.67
C SER A 99 1.65 9.24 13.62
N ASP A 100 0.66 10.08 13.90
CA ASP A 100 0.49 11.31 13.15
C ASP A 100 1.74 12.18 13.38
N CYS A 101 2.08 12.99 12.38
CA CYS A 101 3.27 13.83 12.40
C CYS A 101 2.90 15.21 11.84
N GLU A 102 3.44 16.27 12.40
CA GLU A 102 3.29 17.62 11.86
C GLU A 102 4.56 17.99 11.10
N LEU A 103 4.39 18.43 9.87
CA LEU A 103 5.46 19.05 9.10
C LEU A 103 5.34 20.56 9.16
N PRO A 104 6.45 21.29 9.39
CA PRO A 104 6.42 22.75 9.30
C PRO A 104 6.03 23.15 7.87
N GLY A 105 5.15 24.15 7.75
CA GLY A 105 4.82 24.71 6.44
C GLY A 105 6.04 25.39 5.84
N GLU A 106 6.28 25.21 4.55
CA GLU A 106 7.37 25.91 3.86
C GLU A 106 7.20 27.43 4.02
N GLY A 107 8.30 28.13 4.32
CA GLY A 107 8.31 29.59 4.44
C GLY A 107 7.48 30.18 5.58
N GLY A 108 7.16 29.40 6.62
CA GLY A 108 6.29 29.86 7.72
C GLY A 108 4.80 29.68 7.45
N GLY A 109 4.45 28.90 6.43
CA GLY A 109 3.06 28.50 6.15
C GLY A 109 2.46 27.58 7.22
N VAL A 110 1.18 27.26 7.02
CA VAL A 110 0.42 26.39 7.92
C VAL A 110 1.07 25.00 8.00
N ALA A 111 1.26 24.50 9.23
CA ALA A 111 1.79 23.16 9.44
C ALA A 111 0.88 22.11 8.80
N THR A 112 1.47 21.13 8.11
CA THR A 112 0.73 20.05 7.45
C THR A 112 0.75 18.81 8.33
N THR A 113 -0.41 18.34 8.76
CA THR A 113 -0.53 17.09 9.50
C THR A 113 -0.52 15.90 8.54
N LEU A 114 0.45 15.02 8.75
CA LEU A 114 0.68 13.77 8.08
C LEU A 114 0.09 12.63 8.92
N PRO A 115 -0.97 11.93 8.46
CA PRO A 115 -1.60 10.89 9.26
C PRO A 115 -0.74 9.64 9.40
N LYS A 116 -0.89 8.93 10.51
CA LYS A 116 -0.37 7.57 10.71
C LYS A 116 -0.96 6.61 9.68
N GLY A 117 -0.24 5.53 9.42
CA GLY A 117 -0.63 4.52 8.45
C GLY A 117 0.55 3.81 7.84
N PHE A 118 0.38 3.29 6.64
CA PHE A 118 1.40 2.48 5.99
C PHE A 118 1.35 2.54 4.46
N GLY A 119 2.50 2.33 3.84
CA GLY A 119 2.64 2.24 2.40
C GLY A 119 2.58 0.79 1.93
N VAL A 120 1.70 0.53 0.97
CA VAL A 120 1.53 -0.77 0.32
C VAL A 120 2.13 -0.73 -1.08
N LEU A 121 3.01 -1.68 -1.39
CA LEU A 121 3.42 -2.00 -2.75
C LEU A 121 2.53 -3.12 -3.29
N PHE A 122 1.84 -2.90 -4.40
CA PHE A 122 0.96 -3.89 -5.01
C PHE A 122 1.76 -5.04 -5.60
N GLU A 123 1.51 -6.24 -5.07
CA GLU A 123 1.91 -7.52 -5.64
C GLU A 123 0.97 -7.92 -6.78
N SER A 124 -0.34 -7.78 -6.54
CA SER A 124 -1.38 -8.14 -7.50
C SER A 124 -2.50 -7.10 -7.50
N ILE A 125 -2.90 -6.67 -8.70
CA ILE A 125 -4.04 -5.79 -8.96
C ILE A 125 -4.48 -6.09 -10.41
N PRO A 126 -5.79 -6.08 -10.73
CA PRO A 126 -6.25 -6.33 -12.08
C PRO A 126 -5.57 -5.40 -13.10
N LEU A 127 -5.26 -5.94 -14.28
CA LEU A 127 -4.50 -5.21 -15.30
C LEU A 127 -5.28 -3.99 -15.79
N GLU A 128 -6.58 -4.14 -16.01
CA GLU A 128 -7.46 -3.02 -16.38
C GLU A 128 -7.47 -1.92 -15.31
N THR A 129 -7.49 -2.28 -14.03
CA THR A 129 -7.40 -1.33 -12.92
C THR A 129 -6.07 -0.60 -12.94
N ARG A 130 -4.96 -1.31 -13.14
CA ARG A 130 -3.62 -0.71 -13.23
C ARG A 130 -3.53 0.29 -14.38
N ALA A 131 -4.04 -0.07 -15.56
CA ALA A 131 -4.07 0.79 -16.73
C ALA A 131 -4.96 2.03 -16.50
N ALA A 132 -6.12 1.86 -15.88
CA ALA A 132 -7.03 2.96 -15.56
C ALA A 132 -6.41 3.92 -14.53
N ILE A 133 -5.72 3.41 -13.49
CA ILE A 133 -4.95 4.25 -12.56
C ILE A 133 -3.87 5.04 -13.32
N ALA A 134 -3.12 4.38 -14.21
CA ALA A 134 -2.09 5.06 -15.02
C ALA A 134 -2.67 6.20 -15.86
N ALA A 135 -3.83 5.96 -16.50
CA ALA A 135 -4.52 6.96 -17.30
C ALA A 135 -5.05 8.13 -16.46
N LEU A 136 -5.50 7.88 -15.22
CA LEU A 136 -5.92 8.94 -14.31
C LEU A 136 -4.73 9.77 -13.83
N VAL A 137 -3.60 9.12 -13.50
CA VAL A 137 -2.37 9.80 -13.09
C VAL A 137 -1.84 10.71 -14.22
N ALA A 138 -1.89 10.25 -15.47
CA ALA A 138 -1.41 11.02 -16.62
C ALA A 138 -2.28 12.24 -16.98
N LYS A 139 -3.48 12.35 -16.41
CA LYS A 139 -4.40 13.49 -16.62
C LYS A 139 -4.26 14.59 -15.56
N GLN A 140 -3.45 14.37 -14.53
CA GLN A 140 -3.10 15.39 -13.53
C GLN A 140 -1.93 16.24 -14.00
#